data_AF-A0A2M8HGI2-F1
#
_entry.id   AF-A0A2M8HGI2-F1
#
_cell.length_a   1.000
_cell.length_b   1.000
_cell.length_c   1.000
_cell.angle_alpha   90.00
_cell.angle_beta   90.00
_cell.angle_gamma   90.00
#
_symmetry.space_group_name_H-M   'P 1'
#
loop_
_entity.id
_entity.type
_entity.pdbx_description
1 polymer ?
#
loop_
_entity_poly.entity_id
_entity_poly.type
_entity_poly.pdbx_seq_one_letter_code
_entity_poly.pdbx_strand_id
1 'polypeptide(L)'
;MKKISLIFSLSFLSFLLILNCGDSNRSMPAGAPIEVVGIDTSGNGQKDAFGYMLRSKGNTRIVYQELDKDGDRRSDEFIWVGSTSRRAKGAPLQEAVKVYEESDENNDGTIDTIRWFLPNEYISLILKDTDNDGYFETTQYYNYQKKPVRTEIDTNQDGLADIFIWSSRAEIDTDFDKTPDLIVFGTSKLELEEKAVNRKETKPLNKATSYFLNPKLIPFEERSIIGSGLFVE
;
A
#
# COMPACT_ATOMS: atom_id res chain seq x y z
N MET A 1 24.37 -90.51 -0.27
CA MET A 1 25.00 -90.04 0.98
C MET A 1 24.10 -89.00 1.63
N LYS A 2 23.78 -89.18 2.93
CA LYS A 2 23.19 -88.16 3.85
C LYS A 2 24.06 -86.88 3.77
N LYS A 3 23.60 -85.64 3.95
CA LYS A 3 22.90 -84.99 5.09
C LYS A 3 22.96 -83.47 4.72
N ILE A 4 21.96 -82.62 4.88
CA ILE A 4 21.77 -81.71 6.02
C ILE A 4 20.65 -80.72 5.62
N SER A 5 19.74 -80.49 6.57
CA SER A 5 18.65 -79.52 6.57
C SER A 5 19.18 -78.10 6.79
N LEU A 6 18.56 -77.09 6.17
CA LEU A 6 18.53 -75.75 6.75
C LEU A 6 17.19 -75.07 6.43
N ILE A 7 16.40 -74.93 7.48
CA ILE A 7 15.16 -74.16 7.54
C ILE A 7 15.56 -72.68 7.63
N PHE A 8 15.03 -71.84 6.74
CA PHE A 8 15.00 -70.39 6.95
C PHE A 8 13.56 -69.90 6.88
N SER A 9 12.97 -69.71 8.04
CA SER A 9 11.89 -68.76 8.24
C SER A 9 12.46 -67.36 8.04
N LEU A 10 11.93 -66.58 7.10
CA LEU A 10 12.19 -65.14 7.08
C LEU A 10 10.86 -64.39 7.12
N SER A 11 10.71 -63.71 8.24
CA SER A 11 9.60 -62.91 8.71
C SER A 11 9.14 -61.87 7.69
N PHE A 12 7.82 -61.72 7.59
CA PHE A 12 7.15 -60.53 7.08
C PHE A 12 7.70 -59.31 7.84
N LEU A 13 8.56 -58.52 7.19
CA LEU A 13 8.92 -57.20 7.70
C LEU A 13 8.13 -56.18 6.88
N SER A 14 6.98 -55.80 7.43
CA SER A 14 6.21 -54.65 7.01
C SER A 14 7.13 -53.42 7.04
N PHE A 15 7.57 -52.99 5.85
CA PHE A 15 8.19 -51.69 5.69
C PHE A 15 7.06 -50.67 5.76
N LEU A 16 6.74 -50.23 6.97
CA LEU A 16 5.89 -49.08 7.21
C LEU A 16 6.64 -47.89 6.60
N LEU A 17 6.25 -47.48 5.37
CA LEU A 17 6.58 -46.15 4.86
C LEU A 17 5.91 -45.16 5.82
N ILE A 18 6.67 -44.71 6.81
CA ILE A 18 6.37 -43.45 7.47
C ILE A 18 6.62 -42.41 6.40
N LEU A 19 5.55 -42.05 5.68
CA LEU A 19 5.44 -40.76 5.03
C LEU A 19 5.70 -39.75 6.16
N ASN A 20 6.94 -39.30 6.26
CA ASN A 20 7.27 -38.15 7.06
C ASN A 20 6.57 -36.99 6.37
N CYS A 21 5.32 -36.75 6.77
CA CYS A 21 4.58 -35.55 6.46
C CYS A 21 5.32 -34.47 7.24
N GLY A 22 6.46 -34.03 6.70
CA GLY A 22 7.23 -32.95 7.27
C GLY A 22 6.32 -31.75 7.22
N ASP A 23 5.91 -31.27 8.40
CA ASP A 23 5.10 -30.08 8.57
C ASP A 23 5.59 -28.99 7.61
N SER A 24 4.84 -28.79 6.52
CA SER A 24 5.14 -27.78 5.50
C SER A 24 4.80 -26.38 5.98
N ASN A 25 4.45 -26.23 7.26
CA ASN A 25 4.11 -24.98 7.90
C ASN A 25 5.15 -24.67 8.98
N ARG A 26 6.40 -24.47 8.55
CA ARG A 26 7.44 -23.94 9.44
C ARG A 26 7.19 -22.46 9.64
N SER A 27 6.44 -22.12 10.68
CA SER A 27 6.29 -20.74 11.16
C SER A 27 7.68 -20.12 11.37
N MET A 28 7.83 -18.84 11.05
CA MET A 28 9.07 -18.13 11.35
C MET A 28 9.28 -18.09 12.87
N PRO A 29 10.46 -18.50 13.38
CA PRO A 29 10.71 -18.42 14.81
C PRO A 29 10.69 -16.95 15.23
N ALA A 30 10.06 -16.66 16.37
CA ALA A 30 10.14 -15.34 16.97
C ALA A 30 11.61 -14.99 17.23
N GLY A 31 12.04 -13.80 16.83
CA GLY A 31 13.44 -13.37 16.93
C GLY A 31 14.37 -13.90 15.84
N ALA A 32 13.84 -14.41 14.72
CA ALA A 32 14.65 -14.65 13.52
C ALA A 32 15.43 -13.37 13.14
N PRO A 33 16.74 -13.45 12.86
CA PRO A 33 17.52 -12.27 12.49
C PRO A 33 17.05 -11.72 11.14
N ILE A 34 17.09 -10.40 11.02
CA ILE A 34 16.93 -9.71 9.73
C ILE A 34 18.27 -9.76 9.02
N GLU A 35 18.27 -10.33 7.82
CA GLU A 35 19.41 -10.29 6.90
C GLU A 35 19.23 -9.16 5.90
N VAL A 36 20.32 -8.46 5.58
CA VAL A 36 20.35 -7.39 4.57
C VAL A 36 21.06 -7.91 3.33
N VAL A 37 20.42 -7.79 2.17
CA VAL A 37 20.98 -8.15 0.87
C VAL A 37 20.95 -6.91 -0.02
N GLY A 38 22.13 -6.42 -0.40
CA GLY A 38 22.27 -5.32 -1.33
C GLY A 38 22.67 -5.80 -2.73
N ILE A 39 22.06 -5.23 -3.76
CA ILE A 39 22.25 -5.53 -5.18
C ILE A 39 22.65 -4.24 -5.89
N ASP A 40 23.55 -4.37 -6.86
CA ASP A 40 23.90 -3.32 -7.82
C ASP A 40 23.00 -3.49 -9.04
N THR A 41 21.90 -2.73 -9.10
CA THR A 41 20.92 -2.81 -10.18
C THR A 41 21.32 -1.96 -11.38
N SER A 42 22.12 -0.91 -11.16
CA SER A 42 22.65 -0.02 -12.18
C SER A 42 23.88 -0.59 -12.92
N GLY A 43 24.59 -1.55 -12.33
CA GLY A 43 25.80 -2.16 -12.87
C GLY A 43 27.05 -1.29 -12.72
N ASN A 44 27.04 -0.30 -11.83
CA ASN A 44 28.13 0.67 -11.67
C ASN A 44 29.18 0.24 -10.62
N GLY A 45 29.03 -0.94 -10.03
CA GLY A 45 29.88 -1.49 -8.98
C GLY A 45 29.49 -1.06 -7.56
N GLN A 46 28.47 -0.22 -7.41
CA GLN A 46 27.90 0.21 -6.14
C GLN A 46 26.51 -0.40 -5.96
N LYS A 47 26.18 -0.78 -4.72
CA LYS A 47 24.86 -1.33 -4.41
C LYS A 47 23.88 -0.17 -4.26
N ASP A 48 22.77 -0.25 -4.98
CA ASP A 48 21.72 0.78 -5.08
C ASP A 48 20.33 0.27 -4.66
N ALA A 49 20.20 -1.04 -4.43
CA ALA A 49 18.98 -1.65 -3.91
C ALA A 49 19.29 -2.54 -2.71
N PHE A 50 18.66 -2.26 -1.57
CA PHE A 50 18.84 -3.02 -0.33
C PHE A 50 17.52 -3.65 0.11
N GLY A 51 17.53 -4.98 0.26
CA GLY A 51 16.40 -5.75 0.77
C GLY A 51 16.66 -6.29 2.17
N TYR A 52 15.71 -6.09 3.07
CA TYR A 52 15.71 -6.61 4.44
C TYR A 52 14.78 -7.80 4.53
N MET A 53 15.32 -8.94 4.96
CA MET A 53 14.63 -10.22 4.87
C MET A 53 14.74 -11.04 6.14
N LEU A 54 13.66 -11.75 6.47
CA LEU A 54 13.67 -12.80 7.48
C LEU A 54 13.90 -14.15 6.79
N ARG A 55 14.97 -14.85 7.16
CA ARG A 55 15.24 -16.20 6.68
C ARG A 55 14.99 -17.24 7.77
N SER A 56 14.28 -18.29 7.39
CA SER A 56 14.14 -19.53 8.18
C SER A 56 14.28 -20.72 7.24
N LYS A 57 14.62 -21.92 7.74
CA LYS A 57 14.96 -23.10 6.92
C LYS A 57 13.91 -23.42 5.85
N GLY A 58 14.15 -22.97 4.61
CA GLY A 58 13.28 -23.15 3.44
C GLY A 58 12.23 -22.06 3.22
N ASN A 59 12.29 -20.93 3.96
CA ASN A 59 11.36 -19.81 3.86
C ASN A 59 12.13 -18.49 3.93
N THR A 60 11.90 -17.58 2.99
CA THR A 60 12.46 -16.22 2.99
C THR A 60 11.31 -15.24 2.81
N ARG A 61 11.23 -14.24 3.68
CA ARG A 61 10.25 -13.15 3.56
C ARG A 61 10.97 -11.82 3.50
N ILE A 62 10.69 -11.05 2.47
CA ILE A 62 11.08 -9.64 2.40
C ILE A 62 10.14 -8.85 3.32
N VAL A 63 10.70 -7.99 4.15
CA VAL A 63 9.93 -7.13 5.07
C VAL A 63 10.03 -5.65 4.71
N TYR A 64 11.16 -5.25 4.12
CA TYR A 64 11.46 -3.86 3.83
C TYR A 64 12.50 -3.75 2.71
N GLN A 65 12.44 -2.69 1.91
CA GLN A 65 13.38 -2.38 0.84
C GLN A 65 13.72 -0.90 0.83
N GLU A 66 14.96 -0.58 0.47
CA GLU A 66 15.47 0.77 0.24
C GLU A 66 16.10 0.82 -1.15
N LEU A 67 15.83 1.88 -1.91
CA LEU A 67 16.34 2.08 -3.27
C LEU A 67 16.96 3.46 -3.40
N ASP A 68 18.19 3.51 -3.90
CA ASP A 68 18.88 4.70 -4.41
C ASP A 68 18.62 4.75 -5.93
N LYS A 69 17.71 5.62 -6.36
CA LYS A 69 17.27 5.72 -7.76
C LYS A 69 18.15 6.64 -8.58
N ASP A 70 18.79 7.61 -7.95
CA ASP A 70 19.55 8.64 -8.65
C ASP A 70 21.07 8.47 -8.56
N GLY A 71 21.54 7.55 -7.72
CA GLY A 71 22.93 7.16 -7.53
C GLY A 71 23.71 8.11 -6.63
N ASP A 72 23.06 8.97 -5.85
CA ASP A 72 23.72 9.91 -4.94
C ASP A 72 24.23 9.24 -3.64
N ARG A 73 23.90 7.95 -3.45
CA ARG A 73 24.20 7.09 -2.29
C ARG A 73 23.32 7.37 -1.07
N ARG A 74 22.16 7.96 -1.28
CA ARG A 74 21.04 8.04 -0.35
C ARG A 74 19.87 7.27 -0.94
N SER A 75 18.95 6.87 -0.10
CA SER A 75 17.77 6.14 -0.56
C SER A 75 16.65 7.12 -0.82
N ASP A 76 16.02 6.99 -1.98
CA ASP A 76 14.92 7.80 -2.46
C ASP A 76 13.58 7.10 -2.26
N GLU A 77 13.55 5.76 -2.33
CA GLU A 77 12.31 4.98 -2.16
C GLU A 77 12.47 3.96 -1.03
N PHE A 78 11.50 3.96 -0.12
CA PHE A 78 11.44 3.07 1.03
C PHE A 78 10.12 2.28 0.95
N ILE A 79 10.21 0.95 0.94
CA ILE A 79 9.05 0.09 0.66
C ILE A 79 8.88 -0.93 1.78
N TRP A 80 7.75 -0.90 2.46
CA TRP A 80 7.35 -1.91 3.42
C TRP A 80 6.56 -3.00 2.72
N VAL A 81 6.92 -4.24 3.02
CA VAL A 81 6.43 -5.42 2.31
C VAL A 81 5.59 -6.30 3.24
N GLY A 82 4.33 -6.46 2.86
CA GLY A 82 3.39 -7.38 3.50
C GLY A 82 3.36 -8.75 2.83
N SER A 83 2.44 -9.59 3.28
CA SER A 83 2.12 -10.86 2.62
C SER A 83 0.70 -10.81 2.07
N THR A 84 0.51 -11.36 0.88
CA THR A 84 -0.84 -11.45 0.29
C THR A 84 -1.72 -12.43 1.08
N SER A 85 -3.00 -12.08 1.26
CA SER A 85 -4.00 -13.00 1.81
C SER A 85 -4.57 -13.97 0.77
N ARG A 86 -4.34 -13.74 -0.53
CA ARG A 86 -4.91 -14.54 -1.62
C ARG A 86 -3.87 -15.38 -2.33
N ARG A 87 -3.97 -16.70 -2.12
CA ARG A 87 -3.40 -17.70 -3.02
C ARG A 87 -4.34 -17.88 -4.21
N ALA A 88 -4.04 -17.29 -5.37
CA ALA A 88 -4.70 -17.72 -6.60
C ALA A 88 -4.24 -19.17 -6.90
N LYS A 89 -5.19 -20.08 -7.11
CA LYS A 89 -4.90 -21.50 -7.37
C LYS A 89 -4.15 -21.61 -8.70
N GLY A 90 -2.85 -21.93 -8.64
CA GLY A 90 -1.99 -22.08 -9.82
C GLY A 90 -1.23 -20.82 -10.24
N ALA A 91 -1.38 -19.69 -9.54
CA ALA A 91 -0.48 -18.55 -9.74
C ALA A 91 0.87 -18.81 -9.04
N PRO A 92 2.00 -18.34 -9.60
CA PRO A 92 3.24 -18.25 -8.85
C PRO A 92 2.97 -17.44 -7.56
N LEU A 93 3.58 -17.87 -6.47
CA LEU A 93 3.47 -17.20 -5.17
C LEU A 93 3.98 -15.75 -5.31
N GLN A 94 3.09 -14.77 -5.31
CA GLN A 94 3.46 -13.41 -4.96
C GLN A 94 3.44 -13.33 -3.43
N GLU A 95 4.47 -13.90 -2.82
CA GLU A 95 4.62 -14.00 -1.35
C GLU A 95 4.73 -12.63 -0.66
N ALA A 96 5.13 -11.62 -1.44
CA ALA A 96 5.39 -10.25 -1.05
C ALA A 96 4.49 -9.28 -1.82
N VAL A 97 3.86 -8.34 -1.12
CA VAL A 97 3.09 -7.23 -1.70
C VAL A 97 3.52 -5.93 -1.04
N LYS A 98 3.59 -4.83 -1.80
CA LYS A 98 3.78 -3.49 -1.21
C LYS A 98 2.59 -3.21 -0.28
N VAL A 99 2.85 -2.67 0.91
CA VAL A 99 1.80 -2.20 1.84
C VAL A 99 1.89 -0.71 2.10
N TYR A 100 3.10 -0.18 2.10
CA TYR A 100 3.39 1.21 2.38
C TYR A 100 4.69 1.59 1.67
N GLU A 101 4.75 2.79 1.13
CA GLU A 101 5.87 3.32 0.36
C GLU A 101 6.06 4.80 0.71
N GLU A 102 7.31 5.19 0.92
CA GLU A 102 7.75 6.57 1.00
C GLU A 102 8.67 6.83 -0.19
N SER A 103 8.52 7.97 -0.84
CA SER A 103 9.32 8.36 -2.00
C SER A 103 9.71 9.83 -1.90
N ASP A 104 11.01 10.07 -2.09
CA ASP A 104 11.56 11.33 -2.57
C ASP A 104 11.54 11.28 -4.11
N GLU A 105 10.64 12.02 -4.73
CA GLU A 105 10.45 12.13 -6.18
C GLU A 105 11.26 13.29 -6.78
N ASN A 106 11.70 14.24 -5.96
CA ASN A 106 12.39 15.45 -6.39
C ASN A 106 13.92 15.43 -6.09
N ASN A 107 14.36 14.43 -5.33
CA ASN A 107 15.72 14.14 -4.88
C ASN A 107 16.34 15.29 -4.06
N ASP A 108 15.56 15.94 -3.21
CA ASP A 108 16.04 16.98 -2.30
C ASP A 108 16.47 16.43 -0.91
N GLY A 109 16.27 15.13 -0.69
CA GLY A 109 16.58 14.43 0.54
C GLY A 109 15.43 14.43 1.55
N THR A 110 14.24 14.88 1.15
CA THR A 110 13.01 14.83 1.95
C THR A 110 11.93 14.03 1.22
N ILE A 111 11.05 13.37 1.98
CA ILE A 111 9.97 12.57 1.40
C ILE A 111 8.83 13.51 1.02
N ASP A 112 8.50 13.61 -0.27
CA ASP A 112 7.33 14.37 -0.73
C ASP A 112 6.08 13.50 -0.89
N THR A 113 6.23 12.17 -1.02
CA THR A 113 5.09 11.31 -1.33
C THR A 113 5.06 10.04 -0.47
N ILE A 114 3.88 9.75 0.11
CA ILE A 114 3.59 8.51 0.84
C ILE A 114 2.44 7.77 0.16
N ARG A 115 2.57 6.45 -0.08
CA ARG A 115 1.51 5.63 -0.69
C ARG A 115 1.12 4.46 0.19
N TRP A 116 -0.19 4.24 0.32
CA TRP A 116 -0.76 3.10 1.03
C TRP A 116 -1.41 2.12 0.07
N PHE A 117 -1.07 0.85 0.21
CA PHE A 117 -1.54 -0.21 -0.69
C PHE A 117 -2.45 -1.20 0.04
N LEU A 118 -3.45 -1.68 -0.69
CA LEU A 118 -4.27 -2.81 -0.28
C LEU A 118 -3.53 -4.14 -0.52
N PRO A 119 -3.96 -5.26 0.11
CA PRO A 119 -3.32 -6.57 -0.07
C PRO A 119 -3.29 -7.12 -1.51
N ASN A 120 -4.03 -6.50 -2.44
CA ASN A 120 -4.03 -6.78 -3.87
C ASN A 120 -3.15 -5.81 -4.68
N GLU A 121 -2.27 -5.06 -4.01
CA GLU A 121 -1.36 -4.04 -4.57
C GLU A 121 -2.07 -2.83 -5.19
N TYR A 122 -3.35 -2.62 -4.88
CA TYR A 122 -4.06 -1.42 -5.33
C TYR A 122 -3.73 -0.28 -4.38
N ILE A 123 -3.37 0.87 -4.94
CA ILE A 123 -3.23 2.10 -4.15
C ILE A 123 -4.59 2.43 -3.55
N SER A 124 -4.61 2.64 -2.23
CA SER A 124 -5.79 3.05 -1.48
C SER A 124 -5.84 4.56 -1.34
N LEU A 125 -4.73 5.16 -0.91
CA LEU A 125 -4.51 6.59 -0.87
C LEU A 125 -3.03 6.95 -1.09
N ILE A 126 -2.80 8.21 -1.39
CA ILE A 126 -1.49 8.85 -1.49
C ILE A 126 -1.54 10.12 -0.65
N LEU A 127 -0.52 10.37 0.17
CA LEU A 127 -0.28 11.66 0.81
C LEU A 127 0.84 12.37 0.05
N LYS A 128 0.72 13.69 -0.10
CA LYS A 128 1.71 14.54 -0.77
C LYS A 128 2.00 15.78 0.07
N ASP A 129 3.28 16.07 0.21
CA ASP A 129 3.83 17.36 0.62
C ASP A 129 4.17 18.13 -0.67
N THR A 130 3.35 19.11 -1.05
CA THR A 130 3.49 19.79 -2.34
C THR A 130 4.40 21.01 -2.25
N ASP A 131 4.59 21.57 -1.05
CA ASP A 131 5.41 22.76 -0.82
C ASP A 131 6.78 22.48 -0.15
N ASN A 132 7.04 21.21 0.16
CA ASN A 132 8.26 20.66 0.75
C ASN A 132 8.58 21.25 2.13
N ASP A 133 7.54 21.46 2.95
CA ASP A 133 7.69 21.96 4.32
C ASP A 133 7.74 20.84 5.38
N GLY A 134 7.59 19.58 4.95
CA GLY A 134 7.57 18.38 5.77
C GLY A 134 6.17 18.00 6.25
N TYR A 135 5.14 18.76 5.89
CA TYR A 135 3.74 18.44 6.15
C TYR A 135 3.06 17.89 4.91
N PHE A 136 2.35 16.78 5.04
CA PHE A 136 1.61 16.19 3.93
C PHE A 136 0.18 16.75 3.90
N GLU A 137 0.01 17.94 3.34
CA GLU A 137 -1.26 18.66 3.28
C GLU A 137 -2.29 18.02 2.37
N THR A 138 -1.85 17.25 1.36
CA THR A 138 -2.75 16.69 0.34
C THR A 138 -2.91 15.19 0.49
N THR A 139 -4.15 14.70 0.63
CA THR A 139 -4.48 13.27 0.59
C THR A 139 -5.36 12.93 -0.61
N GLN A 140 -4.89 12.07 -1.50
CA GLN A 140 -5.62 11.58 -2.67
C GLN A 140 -6.10 10.14 -2.48
N TYR A 141 -7.40 9.90 -2.68
CA TYR A 141 -8.03 8.59 -2.54
C TYR A 141 -8.39 7.97 -3.88
N TYR A 142 -8.28 6.64 -3.94
CA TYR A 142 -8.51 5.85 -5.15
C TYR A 142 -9.75 4.97 -5.05
N ASN A 143 -10.40 4.69 -6.18
CA ASN A 143 -11.50 3.73 -6.31
C ASN A 143 -11.03 2.34 -6.75
N TYR A 144 -11.93 1.37 -6.78
CA TYR A 144 -11.64 -0.01 -7.24
C TYR A 144 -11.22 -0.12 -8.71
N GLN A 145 -11.45 0.93 -9.52
CA GLN A 145 -10.96 1.05 -10.90
C GLN A 145 -9.55 1.68 -10.98
N LYS A 146 -8.87 1.88 -9.84
CA LYS A 146 -7.54 2.48 -9.72
C LYS A 146 -7.48 3.93 -10.21
N LYS A 147 -8.58 4.67 -10.12
CA LYS A 147 -8.65 6.09 -10.46
C LYS A 147 -8.67 6.94 -9.20
N PRO A 148 -8.00 8.11 -9.17
CA PRO A 148 -8.19 9.09 -8.11
C PRO A 148 -9.61 9.64 -8.20
N VAL A 149 -10.33 9.64 -7.08
CA VAL A 149 -11.76 10.03 -7.05
C VAL A 149 -12.10 11.06 -5.99
N ARG A 150 -11.24 11.21 -4.97
CA ARG A 150 -11.36 12.25 -3.96
C ARG A 150 -9.96 12.79 -3.62
N THR A 151 -9.81 14.11 -3.53
CA THR A 151 -8.62 14.75 -2.96
C THR A 151 -9.07 15.58 -1.77
N GLU A 152 -8.35 15.47 -0.66
CA GLU A 152 -8.53 16.23 0.56
C GLU A 152 -7.29 17.11 0.75
N ILE A 153 -7.47 18.37 1.11
CA ILE A 153 -6.37 19.33 1.35
C ILE A 153 -6.59 19.96 2.72
N ASP A 154 -5.56 19.94 3.54
CA ASP A 154 -5.46 20.66 4.82
C ASP A 154 -4.61 21.92 4.65
N THR A 155 -5.27 23.05 4.45
CA THR A 155 -4.63 24.34 4.19
C THR A 155 -4.10 25.03 5.44
N ASN A 156 -4.43 24.54 6.64
CA ASN A 156 -4.07 25.18 7.91
C ASN A 156 -3.13 24.32 8.79
N GLN A 157 -2.80 23.11 8.35
CA GLN A 157 -1.92 22.13 8.99
C GLN A 157 -2.37 21.70 10.39
N ASP A 158 -3.69 21.64 10.62
CA ASP A 158 -4.26 21.20 11.91
C ASP A 158 -4.51 19.68 11.99
N GLY A 159 -4.27 18.96 10.90
CA GLY A 159 -4.48 17.52 10.77
C GLY A 159 -5.87 17.15 10.24
N LEU A 160 -6.71 18.12 9.89
CA LEU A 160 -8.04 17.93 9.32
C LEU A 160 -8.15 18.69 7.99
N ALA A 161 -8.56 18.00 6.94
CA ALA A 161 -8.79 18.65 5.66
C ALA A 161 -9.96 19.64 5.72
N ASP A 162 -9.77 20.80 5.13
CA ASP A 162 -10.79 21.84 4.96
C ASP A 162 -11.28 21.94 3.50
N ILE A 163 -10.61 21.29 2.55
CA ILE A 163 -11.05 21.23 1.14
C ILE A 163 -11.24 19.78 0.71
N PHE A 164 -12.39 19.48 0.10
CA PHE A 164 -12.76 18.16 -0.39
C PHE A 164 -13.12 18.23 -1.88
N ILE A 165 -12.35 17.57 -2.74
CA ILE A 165 -12.44 17.68 -4.20
C ILE A 165 -12.84 16.34 -4.81
N TRP A 166 -13.88 16.34 -5.64
CA TRP A 166 -14.34 15.24 -6.48
C TRP A 166 -14.19 15.60 -7.97
N SER A 167 -14.73 14.77 -8.87
CA SER A 167 -14.59 14.93 -10.32
C SER A 167 -15.09 16.28 -10.87
N SER A 168 -16.17 16.81 -10.26
CA SER A 168 -16.99 17.89 -10.82
C SER A 168 -17.22 19.04 -9.84
N ARG A 169 -16.79 18.88 -8.58
CA ARG A 169 -17.01 19.85 -7.51
C ARG A 169 -15.93 19.78 -6.45
N ALA A 170 -15.78 20.87 -5.70
CA ALA A 170 -15.08 20.90 -4.43
C ALA A 170 -15.97 21.52 -3.35
N GLU A 171 -15.94 20.97 -2.15
CA GLU A 171 -16.59 21.49 -0.95
C GLU A 171 -15.50 22.03 0.00
N ILE A 172 -15.74 23.17 0.63
CA ILE A 172 -14.73 23.91 1.40
C ILE A 172 -15.34 24.25 2.76
N ASP A 173 -14.58 24.00 3.84
CA ASP A 173 -14.83 24.41 5.22
C ASP A 173 -14.00 25.67 5.51
N THR A 174 -14.62 26.84 5.46
CA THR A 174 -13.89 28.12 5.57
C THR A 174 -13.72 28.61 6.99
N ASP A 175 -14.49 28.08 7.94
CA ASP A 175 -14.43 28.45 9.35
C ASP A 175 -13.83 27.35 10.24
N PHE A 176 -13.39 26.24 9.64
CA PHE A 176 -12.70 25.11 10.27
C PHE A 176 -13.56 24.44 11.35
N ASP A 177 -14.87 24.42 11.14
CA ASP A 177 -15.85 23.79 12.05
C ASP A 177 -16.08 22.30 11.77
N LYS A 178 -15.32 21.73 10.83
CA LYS A 178 -15.39 20.36 10.31
C LYS A 178 -16.58 20.09 9.41
N THR A 179 -17.26 21.14 8.95
CA THR A 179 -18.49 21.06 8.16
C THR A 179 -18.42 22.01 6.97
N PRO A 180 -18.13 21.52 5.75
CA PRO A 180 -17.99 22.37 4.56
C PRO A 180 -19.17 23.31 4.32
N ASP A 181 -18.92 24.60 4.16
CA ASP A 181 -19.90 25.68 4.05
C ASP A 181 -19.93 26.32 2.65
N LEU A 182 -18.90 26.12 1.83
CA LEU A 182 -18.87 26.54 0.43
C LEU A 182 -18.73 25.37 -0.55
N ILE A 183 -19.13 25.61 -1.80
CA ILE A 183 -18.99 24.70 -2.93
C ILE A 183 -18.55 25.44 -4.18
N VAL A 184 -17.71 24.80 -4.99
CA VAL A 184 -17.36 25.25 -6.34
C VAL A 184 -17.47 24.10 -7.33
N PHE A 185 -17.76 24.42 -8.59
CA PHE A 185 -17.87 23.46 -9.69
C PHE A 185 -16.79 23.71 -10.74
N GLY A 186 -16.40 22.65 -11.43
CA GLY A 186 -15.32 22.66 -12.41
C GLY A 186 -15.34 21.41 -13.27
N THR A 187 -14.44 21.38 -14.25
CA THR A 187 -14.35 20.30 -15.25
C THR A 187 -13.09 19.46 -15.12
N SER A 188 -12.12 19.92 -14.33
CA SER A 188 -10.88 19.22 -14.06
C SER A 188 -10.47 19.39 -12.61
N LYS A 189 -9.66 18.43 -12.12
CA LYS A 189 -9.09 18.48 -10.77
C LYS A 189 -8.28 19.76 -10.55
N LEU A 190 -7.41 20.11 -11.50
CA LEU A 190 -6.54 21.30 -11.39
C LEU A 190 -7.35 22.61 -11.30
N GLU A 191 -8.40 22.73 -12.11
CA GLU A 191 -9.32 23.89 -12.03
C GLU A 191 -10.02 23.95 -10.66
N LEU A 192 -10.50 22.81 -10.15
CA LEU A 192 -11.18 22.74 -8.87
C LEU A 192 -10.24 23.07 -7.70
N GLU A 193 -9.00 22.57 -7.72
CA GLU A 193 -7.97 22.92 -6.74
C GLU A 193 -7.69 24.43 -6.75
N GLU A 194 -7.42 25.01 -7.92
CA GLU A 194 -7.17 26.44 -8.04
C GLU A 194 -8.35 27.27 -7.50
N LYS A 195 -9.58 26.91 -7.88
CA LYS A 195 -10.78 27.62 -7.44
C LYS A 195 -11.04 27.44 -5.95
N ALA A 196 -10.85 26.24 -5.40
CA ALA A 196 -11.11 25.97 -3.99
C ALA A 196 -10.10 26.67 -3.08
N VAL A 197 -8.80 26.50 -3.35
CA VAL A 197 -7.72 27.13 -2.56
C VAL A 197 -7.83 28.66 -2.61
N ASN A 198 -8.10 29.23 -3.78
CA ASN A 198 -8.23 30.68 -3.94
C ASN A 198 -9.66 31.20 -3.70
N ARG A 199 -10.60 30.33 -3.31
CA ARG A 199 -12.02 30.65 -3.07
C ARG A 199 -12.68 31.42 -4.21
N LYS A 200 -12.36 31.07 -5.46
CA LYS A 200 -12.92 31.67 -6.68
C LYS A 200 -14.22 30.97 -7.08
N GLU A 201 -15.20 31.74 -7.54
CA GLU A 201 -16.49 31.23 -8.06
C GLU A 201 -17.26 30.32 -7.07
N THR A 202 -17.02 30.51 -5.76
CA THR A 202 -17.68 29.73 -4.71
C THR A 202 -19.13 30.16 -4.54
N LYS A 203 -19.94 29.21 -4.07
CA LYS A 203 -21.34 29.40 -3.69
C LYS A 203 -21.55 28.82 -2.28
N PRO A 204 -22.53 29.32 -1.51
CA PRO A 204 -22.92 28.67 -0.27
C PRO A 204 -23.34 27.21 -0.51
N LEU A 205 -22.81 26.29 0.29
CA LEU A 205 -23.15 24.87 0.21
C LEU A 205 -24.46 24.61 0.97
N ASN A 206 -25.43 24.03 0.25
CA ASN A 206 -26.56 23.40 0.92
C ASN A 206 -26.11 22.05 1.52
N LYS A 207 -26.10 21.97 2.86
CA LYS A 207 -25.64 20.80 3.62
C LYS A 207 -26.39 19.50 3.25
N ALA A 208 -27.64 19.58 2.78
CA ALA A 208 -28.39 18.41 2.30
C ALA A 208 -27.86 17.82 0.98
N THR A 209 -27.08 18.60 0.23
CA THR A 209 -26.46 18.20 -1.04
C THR A 209 -24.96 17.94 -0.94
N SER A 210 -24.39 18.15 0.26
CA SER A 210 -22.97 17.93 0.53
C SER A 210 -22.62 16.44 0.36
N TYR A 211 -21.60 16.18 -0.43
CA TYR A 211 -20.99 14.85 -0.59
C TYR A 211 -20.24 14.45 0.68
N PHE A 212 -19.57 15.40 1.34
CA PHE A 212 -18.88 15.14 2.61
C PHE A 212 -19.86 14.65 3.68
N LEU A 213 -20.98 15.36 3.87
CA LEU A 213 -21.98 15.02 4.90
C LEU A 213 -22.92 13.87 4.48
N ASN A 214 -23.09 13.65 3.17
CA ASN A 214 -23.96 12.61 2.64
C ASN A 214 -23.22 11.76 1.58
N PRO A 215 -22.30 10.86 1.97
CA PRO A 215 -21.51 10.07 1.03
C PRO A 215 -22.34 9.23 0.04
N LYS A 216 -23.59 8.91 0.40
CA LYS A 216 -24.56 8.21 -0.48
C LYS A 216 -24.88 8.97 -1.77
N LEU A 217 -24.69 10.29 -1.79
CA LEU A 217 -24.90 11.13 -2.97
C LEU A 217 -23.74 11.02 -3.97
N ILE A 218 -22.58 10.53 -3.54
CA ILE A 218 -21.41 10.34 -4.41
C ILE A 218 -21.73 9.22 -5.41
N PRO A 219 -21.55 9.45 -6.72
CA PRO A 219 -21.70 8.41 -7.74
C PRO A 219 -20.84 7.19 -7.43
N PHE A 220 -21.33 5.99 -7.75
CA PHE A 220 -20.65 4.74 -7.35
C PHE A 220 -19.21 4.67 -7.88
N GLU A 221 -19.00 5.11 -9.12
CA GLU A 221 -17.71 5.19 -9.79
C GLU A 221 -16.75 6.22 -9.18
N GLU A 222 -17.25 7.16 -8.38
CA GLU A 222 -16.46 8.18 -7.68
C GLU A 222 -16.25 7.86 -6.19
N ARG A 223 -16.72 6.70 -5.72
CA ARG A 223 -16.49 6.30 -4.33
C ARG A 223 -15.09 5.72 -4.16
N SER A 224 -14.36 6.27 -3.20
CA SER A 224 -13.07 5.73 -2.77
C SER A 224 -13.22 4.34 -2.15
N ILE A 225 -12.17 3.53 -2.26
CA ILE A 225 -12.12 2.19 -1.64
C ILE A 225 -12.24 2.30 -0.12
N ILE A 226 -11.56 3.30 0.46
CA ILE A 226 -11.54 3.58 1.90
C ILE A 226 -12.23 4.92 2.18
N GLY A 227 -12.86 5.04 3.35
CA GLY A 227 -13.45 6.30 3.81
C GLY A 227 -14.72 6.75 3.08
N SER A 228 -15.35 5.90 2.25
CA SER A 228 -16.61 6.23 1.55
C SER A 228 -17.87 6.06 2.41
N GLY A 229 -17.75 5.46 3.61
CA GLY A 229 -18.87 5.28 4.55
C GLY A 229 -20.01 4.37 4.04
N LEU A 230 -19.81 3.68 2.91
CA LEU A 230 -20.82 2.86 2.26
C LEU A 230 -20.26 1.47 2.01
N PHE A 231 -20.89 0.47 2.62
CA PHE A 231 -20.68 -0.92 2.25
C PHE A 231 -21.43 -1.19 0.96
N VAL A 232 -20.78 -1.87 0.01
CA VAL A 232 -21.48 -2.38 -1.19
C VAL A 232 -22.41 -3.49 -0.69
N GLU A 233 -23.73 -3.30 -0.84
CA GLU A 233 -24.73 -4.36 -0.65
C GLU A 233 -24.67 -5.40 -1.78
#